data_AF-A0A2T1AH86-F1
#
_entry.id   AF-A0A2T1AH86-F1
#
_cell.length_a   1.000
_cell.length_b   1.000
_cell.length_c   1.000
_cell.angle_alpha   90.00
_cell.angle_beta   90.00
_cell.angle_gamma   90.00
#
_symmetry.space_group_name_H-M   'P 1'
#
loop_
_entity.id
_entity.type
_entity.pdbx_description
1 polymer ?
#
loop_
_entity_poly.entity_id
_entity_poly.type
_entity_poly.pdbx_seq_one_letter_code
_entity_poly.pdbx_strand_id
1 'polypeptide(L)' 'MKGNKIEVSRTDDGKILVNKGTWTDVFPEDQREPWAQWYEQMHTHYAYEGYADMAKALRALT' A
#
# COMPACT_ATOMS: atom_id res chain seq x y z
N MET A 1 -10.43 -16.82 -8.40
CA MET A 1 -9.39 -16.64 -7.35
C MET A 1 -9.70 -15.33 -6.66
N LYS A 2 -9.99 -15.31 -5.35
CA LYS A 2 -10.14 -14.05 -4.60
C LYS A 2 -8.75 -13.42 -4.54
N GLY A 3 -8.47 -12.48 -5.44
CA GLY A 3 -7.27 -11.65 -5.33
C GLY A 3 -7.28 -11.01 -3.95
N ASN A 4 -6.19 -11.12 -3.22
CA ASN A 4 -6.05 -10.48 -1.90
C ASN A 4 -6.22 -8.98 -2.10
N LYS A 5 -7.44 -8.48 -1.88
CA LYS A 5 -7.81 -7.08 -2.03
C LYS A 5 -6.91 -6.27 -1.10
N ILE A 6 -6.23 -5.29 -1.68
CA ILE A 6 -5.44 -4.31 -0.91
C ILE A 6 -6.41 -3.20 -0.52
N GLU A 7 -6.50 -2.94 0.77
CA GLU A 7 -7.31 -1.89 1.34
C GLU A 7 -6.39 -0.91 2.05
N VAL A 8 -6.52 0.38 1.73
CA VAL A 8 -5.76 1.46 2.36
C VAL A 8 -6.75 2.41 2.98
N SER A 9 -6.57 2.74 4.25
CA SER A 9 -7.39 3.71 4.97
C SER A 9 -6.54 4.61 5.85
N ARG A 10 -7.12 5.75 6.25
CA ARG A 10 -6.56 6.63 7.27
C ARG A 10 -7.16 6.25 8.63
N THR A 11 -6.33 6.13 9.65
CA THR A 11 -6.75 5.89 11.04
C THR A 11 -7.17 7.19 11.73
N ASP A 12 -7.81 7.09 12.89
CA ASP A 12 -8.27 8.26 13.66
C ASP A 12 -7.12 9.17 14.12
N ASP A 13 -5.91 8.61 14.28
CA ASP A 13 -4.68 9.34 14.61
C ASP A 13 -3.91 9.84 13.37
N GLY A 14 -4.51 9.76 12.18
CA GLY A 14 -3.96 10.30 10.94
C GLY A 14 -2.87 9.45 10.29
N LYS A 15 -2.66 8.21 10.73
CA LYS A 15 -1.74 7.26 10.10
C LYS A 15 -2.40 6.54 8.93
N ILE A 16 -1.57 5.91 8.11
CA ILE A 16 -1.99 5.04 7.02
C ILE A 16 -2.05 3.61 7.54
N LEU A 17 -3.18 2.95 7.32
CA LEU A 17 -3.37 1.52 7.51
C LEU A 17 -3.44 0.86 6.12
N VAL A 18 -2.58 -0.12 5.88
CA VAL A 18 -2.66 -1.00 4.71
C VAL A 18 -3.07 -2.39 5.17
N ASN A 19 -4.11 -2.96 4.57
CA ASN A 19 -4.55 -4.33 4.81
C ASN A 19 -4.52 -5.13 3.50
N LYS A 20 -3.88 -6.30 3.55
CA LYS A 20 -3.84 -7.27 2.46
C LYS A 20 -4.13 -8.68 2.99
N GLY A 21 -5.36 -8.88 3.46
CA GLY A 21 -5.83 -10.17 3.97
C GLY A 21 -5.18 -10.52 5.31
N THR A 22 -4.09 -11.29 5.28
CA THR A 22 -3.36 -11.73 6.49
C THR A 22 -2.21 -10.81 6.89
N TRP A 23 -1.90 -9.82 6.06
CA TRP A 23 -0.86 -8.83 6.34
C TRP A 23 -1.49 -7.46 6.56
N THR A 24 -0.98 -6.74 7.54
CA THR A 24 -1.41 -5.39 7.87
C THR A 24 -0.19 -4.58 8.28
N ASP A 25 -0.15 -3.33 7.86
CA ASP A 25 0.91 -2.40 8.22
C ASP A 25 0.33 -1.02 8.55
N VAL A 26 0.98 -0.31 9.46
CA VAL A 26 0.58 1.02 9.90
C VAL A 26 1.79 1.93 9.96
N PHE A 27 1.72 3.03 9.23
CA PHE A 27 2.81 4.00 9.18
C PHE A 27 2.29 5.45 9.11
N PRO A 28 3.12 6.43 9.50
CA PRO A 28 2.78 7.85 9.39
C PRO A 28 2.47 8.32 7.96
N GLU A 29 1.57 9.29 7.79
CA GLU A 29 1.15 9.84 6.47
C GLU A 29 2.32 10.41 5.65
N ASP A 30 3.35 10.98 6.29
CA ASP A 30 4.55 11.50 5.62
C ASP A 30 5.36 10.40 4.92
N GLN A 31 5.18 9.14 5.32
CA GLN A 31 5.81 7.98 4.67
C GLN A 31 4.98 7.42 3.51
N ARG A 32 3.75 7.90 3.28
CA ARG A 32 2.86 7.34 2.25
C ARG A 32 3.45 7.36 0.85
N GLU A 33 3.97 8.51 0.41
CA GLU A 33 4.58 8.64 -0.91
C GLU A 33 5.93 7.88 -1.01
N PRO A 34 6.84 7.95 -0.02
CA PRO A 34 8.03 7.08 0.02
C PRO A 34 7.71 5.58 -0.11
N TRP A 35 6.68 5.09 0.58
CA TRP A 35 6.23 3.70 0.46
C TRP A 35 5.68 3.39 -0.93
N ALA A 36 4.87 4.28 -1.51
CA ALA A 36 4.34 4.10 -2.86
C ALA A 36 5.48 3.97 -3.89
N GLN A 37 6.50 4.83 -3.80
CA GLN A 37 7.68 4.77 -4.68
C GLN A 37 8.50 3.48 -4.48
N TRP A 38 8.69 3.06 -3.23
CA TRP A 38 9.38 1.81 -2.93
C TRP A 38 8.64 0.61 -3.55
N TYR A 39 7.32 0.57 -3.44
CA TYR A 39 6.51 -0.47 -4.08
C TYR A 39 6.63 -0.46 -5.62
N GLU A 40 6.68 0.69 -6.27
CA GLU A 40 6.92 0.77 -7.72
C GLU A 40 8.30 0.22 -8.12
N GLN A 41 9.33 0.52 -7.32
CA GLN A 41 10.66 -0.05 -7.52
C GLN A 41 10.64 -1.56 -7.35
N MET A 42 9.97 -2.08 -6.31
CA MET A 42 9.83 -3.52 -6.10
C MET A 42 9.05 -4.20 -7.23
N HIS A 43 8.02 -3.55 -7.79
CA HIS A 43 7.34 -4.07 -8.96
C HIS A 43 8.29 -4.21 -10.16
N THR A 44 9.14 -3.21 -10.39
CA THR A 44 10.14 -3.23 -11.46
C THR A 44 11.14 -4.37 -11.29
N HIS A 45 11.53 -4.70 -10.06
CA HIS A 45 12.51 -5.76 -9.78
C HIS A 45 11.91 -7.18 -9.75
N TYR A 46 10.70 -7.34 -9.24
CA TYR A 46 10.11 -8.66 -8.96
C TYR A 46 8.93 -9.02 -9.85
N ALA A 47 8.46 -8.09 -10.71
CA ALA A 47 7.30 -8.25 -11.59
C ALA A 47 6.04 -8.80 -10.89
N TYR A 48 5.91 -8.53 -9.58
CA TYR A 48 4.76 -8.94 -8.80
C TYR A 48 3.73 -7.81 -8.76
N GLU A 49 2.60 -8.03 -9.45
CA GLU A 49 1.50 -7.05 -9.60
C GLU A 49 1.00 -6.48 -8.27
N GLY A 50 1.06 -7.26 -7.19
CA GLY A 50 0.64 -6.78 -5.87
C GLY A 50 1.42 -5.55 -5.39
N TYR A 51 2.66 -5.36 -5.84
CA TYR A 51 3.43 -4.14 -5.56
C TYR A 51 2.86 -2.93 -6.31
N ALA A 52 2.53 -3.08 -7.59
CA ALA A 52 1.90 -2.00 -8.36
C ALA A 52 0.52 -1.61 -7.76
N ASP A 53 -0.24 -2.61 -7.32
CA ASP A 53 -1.55 -2.39 -6.70
C ASP A 53 -1.42 -1.65 -5.35
N MET A 54 -0.40 -1.96 -4.54
CA MET A 54 -0.14 -1.24 -3.27
C MET A 54 0.24 0.22 -3.53
N ALA A 55 1.14 0.48 -4.48
CA ALA A 55 1.52 1.85 -4.83
C ALA A 55 0.31 2.68 -5.30
N LYS A 56 -0.54 2.10 -6.16
CA LYS A 56 -1.77 2.75 -6.63
C LYS A 56 -2.74 3.02 -5.49
N ALA A 57 -2.96 2.06 -4.61
CA ALA A 57 -3.89 2.20 -3.49
C ALA A 57 -3.44 3.28 -2.50
N LEU A 58 -2.13 3.38 -2.24
CA LEU A 58 -1.57 4.45 -1.39
C LEU A 58 -1.80 5.84 -1.99
N ARG A 59 -1.59 6.01 -3.30
CA ARG A 59 -1.79 7.32 -3.95
C ARG A 59 -3.26 7.68 -4.17
N ALA A 60 -4.12 6.69 -4.31
CA ALA A 60 -5.57 6.89 -4.44
C ALA A 60 -6.24 7.27 -3.11
N LEU A 61 -5.54 7.18 -1.98
CA LEU A 61 -6.07 7.60 -0.68
C LEU A 61 -6.28 9.12 -0.66
N THR A 62 -7.56 9.54 -0.59
CA THR A 62 -8.02 10.92 -0.41
C THR A 62 -8.37 11.18 1.05
#